data_AF-A0A067SSH8-F1
#
_entry.id   AF-A0A067SSH8-F1
#
_cell.length_a   1.000
_cell.length_b   1.000
_cell.length_c   1.000
_cell.angle_alpha   90.00
_cell.angle_beta   90.00
_cell.angle_gamma   90.00
#
_symmetry.space_group_name_H-M   'P 1'
#
loop_
_entity.id
_entity.type
_entity.pdbx_description
1 polymer ?
#
loop_
_entity_poly.entity_id
_entity_poly.type
_entity_poly.pdbx_seq_one_letter_code
_entity_poly.pdbx_strand_id
1 'polypeptide(L)'
;THPPEFTPTGRYTAERQQAFDKVHDGDFLLPEERKLVHHFMMEQNGAFAWDDTERGQFREDFFPPVVIPTVEHTPWVYKNIPIPPGLYDEVCKIIRSKRDSGVYEPSNSLEPLNAVTIAHSGLPPATEDLATHFAGRAC
;
A
#
# COMPACT_ATOMS: atom_id res chain seq x y z
N THR A 1 18.96 24.84 16.41
CA THR A 1 18.59 23.47 16.83
C THR A 1 19.72 22.56 16.41
N HIS A 2 20.27 21.76 17.33
CA HIS A 2 21.33 20.80 17.02
C HIS A 2 20.65 19.42 16.90
N PRO A 3 20.37 18.93 15.67
CA PRO A 3 19.76 17.63 15.50
C PRO A 3 20.66 16.54 16.12
N PRO A 4 20.08 15.53 16.79
CA PRO A 4 20.84 14.46 17.39
C PRO A 4 21.58 13.65 16.31
N GLU A 5 22.69 13.02 16.73
CA GLU A 5 23.41 12.11 15.85
C GLU A 5 22.57 10.87 15.53
N PHE A 6 22.85 10.27 14.37
CA PHE A 6 22.09 9.13 13.87
C PHE A 6 22.20 7.90 14.78
N THR A 7 21.06 7.33 15.12
CA THR A 7 20.93 6.04 15.83
C THR A 7 19.90 5.16 15.11
N PRO A 8 20.26 3.97 14.62
CA PRO A 8 19.30 3.08 13.96
C PRO A 8 18.05 2.86 14.80
N THR A 9 16.87 3.18 14.25
CA THR A 9 15.62 3.20 15.00
C THR A 9 14.50 2.51 14.22
N GLY A 10 13.97 1.42 14.78
CA GLY A 10 12.86 0.67 14.18
C GLY A 10 13.17 0.25 12.76
N ARG A 11 12.38 0.77 11.80
CA ARG A 11 12.57 0.51 10.36
C ARG A 11 13.73 1.30 9.75
N TYR A 12 14.23 2.37 10.36
CA TYR A 12 15.31 3.14 9.76
C TYR A 12 16.68 2.61 10.20
N THR A 13 17.22 1.67 9.40
CA THR A 13 18.50 0.98 9.66
C THR A 13 19.69 1.74 9.11
N ALA A 14 20.91 1.34 9.50
CA ALA A 14 22.14 1.93 9.00
C ALA A 14 22.30 1.75 7.47
N GLU A 15 21.87 0.61 6.93
CA GLU A 15 21.91 0.35 5.48
C GLU A 15 20.97 1.30 4.72
N ARG A 16 19.79 1.57 5.27
CA ARG A 16 18.81 2.51 4.70
C ARG A 16 19.32 3.96 4.78
N GLN A 17 20.01 4.31 5.86
CA GLN A 17 20.69 5.60 6.01
C GLN A 17 21.81 5.78 4.97
N GLN A 18 22.68 4.79 4.79
CA GLN A 18 23.74 4.84 3.79
C GLN A 18 23.20 4.90 2.36
N ALA A 19 22.12 4.17 2.08
CA ALA A 19 21.44 4.22 0.79
C ALA A 19 20.88 5.62 0.51
N PHE A 20 20.29 6.27 1.52
CA PHE A 20 19.85 7.66 1.44
C PHE A 20 21.02 8.59 1.14
N ASP A 21 22.12 8.50 1.89
CA ASP A 21 23.31 9.33 1.68
C ASP A 21 23.90 9.17 0.29
N LYS A 22 23.96 7.94 -0.21
CA LYS A 22 24.43 7.65 -1.57
C LYS A 22 23.57 8.29 -2.65
N VAL A 23 22.25 8.33 -2.46
CA VAL A 23 21.32 9.00 -3.40
C VAL A 23 21.45 10.52 -3.31
N HIS A 24 21.83 11.04 -2.14
CA HIS A 24 21.95 12.47 -1.86
C HIS A 24 23.40 12.96 -1.73
N ASP A 25 24.33 12.34 -2.47
CA ASP A 25 25.78 12.67 -2.44
C ASP A 25 26.13 14.02 -3.12
N GLY A 26 25.12 14.74 -3.64
CA GLY A 26 25.30 16.07 -4.23
C GLY A 26 25.13 17.23 -3.23
N ASP A 27 25.38 18.44 -3.71
CA ASP A 27 25.33 19.69 -2.93
C ASP A 27 23.91 20.19 -2.61
N PHE A 28 22.89 19.34 -2.75
CA PHE A 28 21.48 19.73 -2.52
C PHE A 28 21.16 19.94 -1.03
N LEU A 29 21.74 19.12 -0.15
CA LEU A 29 21.54 19.21 1.30
C LEU A 29 22.83 19.59 1.99
N LEU A 30 22.79 20.62 2.85
CA LEU A 30 23.90 20.92 3.74
C LEU A 30 24.09 19.77 4.76
N PRO A 31 25.31 19.60 5.32
CA PRO A 31 25.57 18.55 6.31
C PRO A 31 24.60 18.58 7.51
N GLU A 32 24.23 19.77 7.99
CA GLU A 32 23.28 19.94 9.10
C GLU A 32 21.83 19.62 8.69
N GLU A 33 21.43 19.95 7.47
CA GLU A 33 20.10 19.59 6.94
C GLU A 33 19.98 18.08 6.76
N ARG A 34 21.05 17.43 6.32
CA ARG A 34 21.11 15.96 6.21
C ARG A 34 20.91 15.28 7.56
N LYS A 35 21.56 15.79 8.62
CA LYS A 35 21.33 15.33 10.00
C LYS A 35 19.88 15.53 10.43
N LEU A 36 19.28 16.66 10.10
CA LEU A 36 17.87 16.92 10.40
C LEU A 36 16.93 15.93 9.70
N VAL A 37 17.20 15.60 8.43
CA VAL A 37 16.42 14.59 7.70
C VAL A 37 16.57 13.20 8.32
N HIS A 38 17.78 12.79 8.68
CA HIS A 38 17.97 11.52 9.39
C HIS A 38 17.21 11.48 10.71
N HIS A 39 17.23 12.58 11.47
CA HIS A 39 16.45 12.69 12.70
C HIS A 39 14.95 12.55 12.46
N PHE A 40 14.41 13.25 11.46
CA PHE A 40 13.01 13.11 11.06
C PHE A 40 12.65 11.67 10.65
N MET A 41 13.51 11.02 9.88
CA MET A 41 13.32 9.63 9.45
C MET A 41 13.35 8.65 10.63
N MET A 42 14.18 8.90 11.65
CA MET A 42 14.20 8.12 12.89
C MET A 42 12.90 8.29 13.68
N GLU A 43 12.45 9.53 13.88
CA GLU A 43 11.21 9.82 14.61
C GLU A 43 9.98 9.23 13.91
N GLN A 44 9.92 9.36 12.59
CA GLN A 44 8.82 8.88 11.76
C GLN A 44 9.10 7.51 11.11
N ASN A 45 9.95 6.68 11.73
CA ASN A 45 10.40 5.42 11.11
C ASN A 45 9.24 4.48 10.71
N GLY A 46 8.10 4.53 11.41
CA GLY A 46 6.91 3.73 11.06
C GLY A 46 6.08 4.28 9.90
N ALA A 47 6.29 5.53 9.49
CA ALA A 47 5.56 6.16 8.39
C ALA A 47 6.08 5.71 7.01
N PHE A 48 7.33 5.28 6.94
CA PHE A 48 7.97 4.81 5.70
C PHE A 48 7.90 3.28 5.60
N ALA A 49 7.67 2.81 4.38
CA ALA A 49 7.75 1.40 4.02
C ALA A 49 8.87 1.23 3.00
N TRP A 50 9.79 0.32 3.28
CA TRP A 50 10.94 0.03 2.43
C TRP A 50 10.79 -1.27 1.65
N ASP A 51 9.84 -2.12 2.07
CA ASP A 51 9.40 -3.32 1.37
C ASP A 51 7.88 -3.48 1.48
N ASP A 52 7.31 -4.41 0.71
CA ASP A 52 5.88 -4.68 0.68
C ASP A 52 5.34 -5.21 2.03
N THR A 53 6.19 -5.76 2.89
CA THR A 53 5.79 -6.29 4.21
C THR A 53 5.61 -5.18 5.25
N GLU A 54 6.28 -4.05 5.05
CA GLU A 54 6.18 -2.86 5.90
C GLU A 54 5.02 -1.93 5.50
N ARG A 55 4.36 -2.19 4.37
CA ARG A 55 3.27 -1.39 3.84
C ARG A 55 2.09 -1.36 4.83
N GLY A 56 1.66 -0.16 5.19
CA GLY A 56 0.51 0.03 6.08
C GLY A 56 -0.83 -0.35 5.43
N GLN A 57 -1.83 -0.60 6.29
CA GLN A 57 -3.23 -0.72 5.92
C GLN A 57 -4.02 0.43 6.56
N PHE A 58 -5.10 0.86 5.92
CA PHE A 58 -6.00 1.82 6.55
C PHE A 58 -6.63 1.18 7.79
N ARG A 59 -6.75 1.96 8.87
CA ARG A 59 -7.45 1.49 10.06
C ARG A 59 -8.94 1.41 9.77
N GLU A 60 -9.54 0.26 10.06
CA GLU A 60 -10.96 0.01 9.81
C GLU A 60 -11.89 0.91 10.64
N ASP A 61 -11.41 1.40 11.79
CA ASP A 61 -12.17 2.30 12.66
C ASP A 61 -12.32 3.72 12.08
N PHE A 62 -11.41 4.11 11.17
CA PHE A 62 -11.49 5.36 10.44
C PHE A 62 -12.07 5.15 9.03
N PHE A 63 -11.72 4.06 8.38
CA PHE A 63 -12.17 3.70 7.03
C PHE A 63 -12.83 2.31 7.05
N PRO A 64 -14.15 2.23 7.32
CA PRO A 64 -14.83 0.94 7.33
C PRO A 64 -14.79 0.29 5.93
N PRO A 65 -14.87 -1.06 5.86
CA PRO A 65 -14.89 -1.76 4.58
C PRO A 65 -15.97 -1.25 3.63
N VAL A 66 -15.62 -1.08 2.35
CA VAL A 66 -16.56 -0.62 1.33
C VAL A 66 -17.54 -1.75 1.00
N VAL A 67 -18.83 -1.47 1.14
CA VAL A 67 -19.91 -2.37 0.68
C VAL A 67 -20.21 -2.04 -0.78
N ILE A 68 -19.90 -2.97 -1.67
CA ILE A 68 -20.18 -2.82 -3.09
C ILE A 68 -21.69 -3.02 -3.31
N PRO A 69 -22.43 -2.06 -3.87
CA PRO A 69 -23.85 -2.20 -4.13
C PRO A 69 -24.06 -3.14 -5.31
N THR A 70 -25.06 -4.00 -5.19
CA THR A 70 -25.20 -5.10 -6.12
C THR A 70 -26.64 -5.27 -6.63
N VAL A 71 -26.82 -5.74 -7.87
CA VAL A 71 -28.11 -6.09 -8.51
C VAL A 71 -28.25 -7.60 -8.76
N GLU A 72 -29.39 -8.20 -8.45
CA GLU A 72 -29.65 -9.64 -8.66
C GLU A 72 -29.25 -10.13 -10.08
N HIS A 73 -28.41 -11.16 -10.16
CA HIS A 73 -27.96 -11.81 -11.39
C HIS A 73 -27.51 -13.23 -11.14
N THR A 74 -27.34 -14.00 -12.22
CA THR A 74 -26.73 -15.34 -12.15
C THR A 74 -25.21 -15.22 -12.15
N PRO A 75 -24.50 -15.83 -11.17
CA PRO A 75 -23.04 -15.82 -11.15
C PRO A 75 -22.48 -16.48 -12.42
N TRP A 76 -21.54 -15.82 -13.08
CA TRP A 76 -20.80 -16.38 -14.21
C TRP A 76 -19.43 -16.86 -13.75
N VAL A 77 -19.10 -18.11 -14.08
CA VAL A 77 -17.75 -18.67 -13.92
C VAL A 77 -17.10 -18.77 -15.29
N TYR A 78 -16.06 -17.97 -15.52
CA TYR A 78 -15.20 -18.11 -16.69
C TYR A 78 -13.99 -18.98 -16.37
N LYS A 79 -13.52 -19.71 -17.36
CA LYS A 79 -12.25 -20.44 -17.24
C LYS A 79 -11.10 -19.43 -17.14
N ASN A 80 -10.24 -19.56 -16.13
CA ASN A 80 -9.05 -18.72 -16.01
C ASN A 80 -8.17 -18.83 -17.27
N ILE A 81 -7.67 -17.68 -17.74
CA ILE A 81 -6.76 -17.61 -18.87
C ILE A 81 -5.45 -18.33 -18.48
N PRO A 82 -4.95 -19.28 -19.30
CA PRO A 82 -3.69 -19.97 -19.00
C PRO A 82 -2.52 -18.99 -18.94
N ILE A 83 -1.67 -19.13 -17.92
CA ILE A 83 -0.45 -18.34 -17.79
C ILE A 83 0.58 -18.91 -18.79
N PRO A 84 1.18 -18.07 -19.65
CA PRO A 84 2.25 -18.53 -20.56
C PRO A 84 3.43 -19.15 -19.78
N PRO A 85 4.02 -20.26 -20.25
CA PRO A 85 5.08 -20.95 -19.52
C PRO A 85 6.29 -20.07 -19.16
N GLY A 86 6.69 -19.17 -20.06
CA GLY A 86 7.82 -18.25 -19.81
C GLY A 86 7.58 -17.19 -18.74
N LEU A 87 6.33 -16.98 -18.31
CA LEU A 87 5.96 -16.02 -17.26
C LEU A 87 5.47 -16.70 -15.98
N TYR A 88 5.38 -18.02 -15.97
CA TYR A 88 4.74 -18.76 -14.90
C TYR A 88 5.38 -18.48 -13.53
N ASP A 89 6.71 -18.60 -13.46
CA ASP A 89 7.45 -18.42 -12.21
C ASP A 89 7.36 -16.98 -11.67
N GLU A 90 7.42 -15.99 -12.57
CA GLU A 90 7.26 -14.57 -12.22
C GLU A 90 5.86 -14.28 -11.67
N VAL A 91 4.82 -14.80 -12.32
CA VAL A 91 3.44 -14.64 -11.84
C VAL A 91 3.25 -15.32 -10.49
N CYS A 92 3.77 -16.54 -10.30
CA CYS A 92 3.72 -17.23 -9.02
C CYS A 92 4.44 -16.45 -7.91
N LYS A 93 5.58 -15.83 -8.23
CA LYS A 93 6.33 -14.98 -7.28
C LYS A 93 5.51 -13.76 -6.86
N ILE A 94 4.88 -13.06 -7.80
CA ILE A 94 4.01 -11.91 -7.51
C ILE A 94 2.83 -12.32 -6.62
N ILE A 95 2.16 -13.43 -6.93
CA ILE A 95 1.01 -13.91 -6.15
C ILE A 95 1.43 -14.22 -4.71
N ARG A 96 2.58 -14.87 -4.52
CA ARG A 96 3.13 -15.17 -3.18
C ARG A 96 3.45 -13.88 -2.42
N SER A 97 4.13 -12.92 -3.05
CA SER A 97 4.45 -11.62 -2.43
C SER A 97 3.21 -10.86 -1.98
N LYS A 98 2.14 -10.88 -2.78
CA LYS A 98 0.86 -10.23 -2.45
C LYS A 98 0.10 -10.93 -1.33
N ARG A 99 0.20 -12.26 -1.25
CA ARG A 99 -0.34 -13.02 -0.12
C ARG A 99 0.44 -12.70 1.16
N ASP A 100 1.77 -12.71 1.09
CA ASP A 100 2.63 -12.51 2.25
C ASP A 100 2.55 -11.06 2.79
N SER A 101 2.25 -10.08 1.93
CA SER A 101 1.93 -8.69 2.34
C SER A 101 0.46 -8.47 2.78
N GLY A 102 -0.36 -9.52 2.82
CA GLY A 102 -1.77 -9.44 3.23
C GLY A 102 -2.69 -8.71 2.26
N VAL A 103 -2.27 -8.47 1.00
CA VAL A 103 -3.15 -7.94 -0.06
C VAL A 103 -4.15 -9.02 -0.48
N TYR A 104 -3.68 -10.25 -0.62
CA TYR A 104 -4.44 -11.38 -1.14
C TYR A 104 -4.69 -12.40 -0.04
N GLU A 105 -5.94 -12.82 0.07
CA GLU A 105 -6.38 -13.88 0.97
C GLU A 105 -6.90 -15.07 0.17
N PRO A 106 -6.63 -16.31 0.60
CA PRO A 106 -7.25 -17.49 0.00
C PRO A 106 -8.76 -17.42 0.15
N SER A 107 -9.50 -17.58 -0.95
CA SER A 107 -10.95 -17.63 -0.96
C SER A 107 -11.43 -18.85 -1.75
N ASN A 108 -12.43 -19.53 -1.20
CA ASN A 108 -13.14 -20.61 -1.87
C ASN A 108 -14.43 -20.05 -2.46
N SER A 109 -14.31 -19.12 -3.41
CA SER A 109 -15.48 -18.55 -4.10
C SER A 109 -16.03 -19.56 -5.12
N LEU A 110 -16.67 -20.61 -4.63
CA LEU A 110 -17.55 -21.50 -5.40
C LEU A 110 -18.92 -21.48 -4.70
N GLU A 111 -19.88 -20.73 -5.29
CA GLU A 111 -21.30 -20.47 -4.91
C GLU A 111 -21.62 -19.22 -4.04
N PRO A 112 -22.78 -18.55 -4.27
CA PRO A 112 -22.97 -17.46 -5.22
C PRO A 112 -22.77 -16.07 -4.56
N LEU A 113 -21.54 -15.69 -4.27
CA LEU A 113 -21.23 -14.28 -3.91
C LEU A 113 -21.48 -13.31 -5.08
N ASN A 114 -21.50 -13.84 -6.32
CA ASN A 114 -21.93 -13.12 -7.52
C ASN A 114 -23.42 -13.41 -7.82
N ALA A 115 -24.29 -13.56 -6.81
CA ALA A 115 -25.74 -13.43 -7.06
C ALA A 115 -26.11 -11.97 -7.35
N VAL A 116 -25.18 -11.04 -7.16
CA VAL A 116 -25.48 -9.62 -7.13
C VAL A 116 -24.35 -8.82 -7.84
N THR A 117 -24.61 -8.15 -8.98
CA THR A 117 -23.63 -7.50 -9.89
C THR A 117 -23.43 -6.07 -9.44
N ILE A 118 -22.18 -5.58 -9.40
CA ILE A 118 -21.88 -4.17 -9.08
C ILE A 118 -22.75 -3.26 -9.96
N ALA A 119 -23.70 -2.55 -9.34
CA ALA A 119 -24.78 -1.88 -10.08
C ALA A 119 -24.26 -0.94 -11.19
N HIS A 120 -23.13 -0.27 -10.93
CA HIS A 120 -22.46 0.60 -11.90
C HIS A 120 -20.94 0.45 -11.81
N SER A 121 -20.35 -0.52 -12.50
CA SER A 121 -18.90 -0.71 -12.58
C SER A 121 -18.14 0.43 -13.30
N GLY A 122 -18.86 1.30 -14.03
CA GLY A 122 -18.31 2.43 -14.78
C GLY A 122 -18.42 3.79 -14.10
N LEU A 123 -19.11 3.88 -12.95
CA LEU A 123 -19.08 5.07 -12.12
C LEU A 123 -18.05 4.80 -11.02
N PRO A 124 -16.94 5.55 -10.94
CA PRO A 124 -16.11 5.47 -9.74
C PRO A 124 -17.00 5.76 -8.52
N PRO A 125 -16.78 5.10 -7.35
CA PRO A 125 -17.57 5.37 -6.14
C PRO A 125 -17.61 6.88 -5.98
N ALA A 126 -18.82 7.46 -5.96
CA ALA A 126 -19.08 8.89 -6.14
C ALA A 126 -17.88 9.71 -5.68
N THR A 127 -17.02 10.09 -6.65
CA THR A 127 -15.70 10.63 -6.31
C THR A 127 -15.86 11.90 -5.49
N GLU A 128 -17.00 12.58 -5.65
CA GLU A 128 -17.41 13.71 -4.83
C GLU A 128 -17.63 13.31 -3.37
N ASP A 129 -18.34 12.24 -3.05
CA ASP A 129 -18.55 11.81 -1.66
C ASP A 129 -17.25 11.30 -1.01
N LEU A 130 -16.46 10.53 -1.77
CA LEU A 130 -15.15 10.05 -1.32
C LEU A 130 -14.17 11.23 -1.12
N ALA A 131 -14.06 12.13 -2.10
CA ALA A 131 -13.20 13.31 -2.00
C ALA A 131 -13.69 14.31 -0.95
N THR A 132 -15.01 14.42 -0.72
CA THR A 132 -15.57 15.27 0.35
C THR A 132 -15.24 14.72 1.73
N HIS A 133 -15.16 13.38 1.88
CA HIS A 133 -14.63 12.74 3.10
C HIS A 133 -13.14 13.05 3.32
N PHE A 134 -12.33 13.10 2.26
CA PHE A 134 -10.91 13.45 2.33
C PHE A 134 -10.65 14.96 2.46
N ALA A 135 -11.56 15.81 1.96
CA ALA A 135 -11.48 17.27 2.03
C ALA A 135 -12.04 17.83 3.35
N GLY A 136 -11.82 17.12 4.46
CA GLY A 136 -12.21 17.53 5.80
C GLY A 136 -11.87 19.00 6.07
N ARG A 137 -12.83 19.69 6.71
CA ARG A 137 -12.73 21.10 7.10
C ARG A 137 -11.38 21.37 7.76
N ALA A 138 -10.70 22.43 7.33
CA ALA A 138 -9.55 22.96 8.03
C ALA A 138 -9.89 23.15 9.52
N CYS A 139 -9.03 22.60 10.38
CA CYS A 139 -9.01 22.91 11.80
C CYS A 139 -8.72 24.40 12.02
#